data_AF-A0A3R5UFP3-F1
#
_entry.id   AF-A0A3R5UFP3-F1
#
_cell.length_a   1.000
_cell.length_b   1.000
_cell.length_c   1.000
_cell.angle_alpha   90.00
_cell.angle_beta   90.00
_cell.angle_gamma   90.00
#
_symmetry.space_group_name_H-M   'P 1'
#
loop_
_entity.id
_entity.type
_entity.pdbx_description
1 polymer ?
#
loop_
_entity_poly.entity_id
_entity_poly.type
_entity_poly.pdbx_seq_one_letter_code
_entity_poly.pdbx_strand_id
1 'polypeptide(L)'
;MGTIIKLISNLITTAFGIIFIPLSLFVLVVMPFMAISDGVKIISTGYSVNNEYLTLMIAVLILTYISLRFRNLRRIYALFPSMFEFLKYLIIADCFISVGAELLNYSHTTLNPTIQKLGIAVFIASFILWRIFAAIYYSKKPIVAFKTSNKERMQNYSKEA
;
A
#
# COMPACT_ATOMS: atom_id res chain seq x y z
N MET A 1 -17.86 30.65 11.72
CA MET A 1 -17.23 29.76 10.71
C MET A 1 -18.34 29.07 9.93
N GLY A 2 -18.61 29.55 8.71
CA GLY A 2 -19.91 29.42 8.03
C GLY A 2 -20.30 27.99 7.62
N THR A 3 -21.61 27.72 7.66
CA THR A 3 -22.27 26.46 7.31
C THR A 3 -21.82 25.93 5.94
N ILE A 4 -21.53 26.82 4.99
CA ILE A 4 -21.02 26.50 3.65
C ILE A 4 -19.66 25.79 3.69
N ILE A 5 -18.72 26.27 4.53
CA ILE A 5 -17.39 25.66 4.66
C ILE A 5 -17.49 24.24 5.24
N LYS A 6 -18.40 24.04 6.20
CA LYS A 6 -18.68 22.70 6.75
C LYS A 6 -19.28 21.77 5.71
N LEU A 7 -20.20 22.28 4.88
CA LEU A 7 -20.85 21.50 3.83
C LEU A 7 -19.84 21.04 2.77
N ILE A 8 -19.01 21.97 2.27
CA ILE A 8 -17.94 21.68 1.29
C ILE A 8 -16.96 20.67 1.87
N SER A 9 -16.51 20.87 3.12
CA SER A 9 -15.59 19.94 3.77
C SER A 9 -16.15 18.53 3.93
N ASN A 10 -17.44 18.40 4.27
CA ASN A 10 -18.08 17.10 4.38
C ASN A 10 -18.20 16.44 3.00
N LEU A 11 -18.56 17.20 1.97
CA LEU A 11 -18.68 16.69 0.61
C LEU A 11 -17.34 16.17 0.07
N ILE A 12 -16.25 16.92 0.29
CA ILE A 12 -14.89 16.48 -0.03
C ILE A 12 -14.54 15.19 0.73
N THR A 13 -14.88 15.11 2.02
CA THR A 13 -14.59 13.93 2.84
C THR A 13 -15.34 12.70 2.35
N THR A 14 -16.62 12.85 2.02
CA THR A 14 -17.46 11.78 1.50
C THR A 14 -16.98 11.32 0.12
N ALA A 15 -16.72 12.25 -0.79
CA ALA A 15 -16.16 11.92 -2.10
C ALA A 15 -14.82 11.20 -1.95
N PHE A 16 -13.96 11.67 -1.04
CA PHE A 16 -12.66 11.07 -0.82
C PHE A 16 -12.77 9.64 -0.25
N GLY A 17 -13.64 9.46 0.74
CA GLY A 17 -13.87 8.15 1.37
C GLY A 17 -14.53 7.12 0.45
N ILE A 18 -15.45 7.55 -0.42
CA ILE A 18 -16.16 6.65 -1.33
C ILE A 18 -15.34 6.29 -2.57
N ILE A 19 -14.50 7.21 -3.04
CA ILE A 19 -13.74 7.01 -4.28
C ILE A 19 -12.33 6.51 -3.98
N PHE A 20 -11.54 7.26 -3.21
CA PHE A 20 -10.10 6.98 -3.09
C PHE A 20 -9.80 5.78 -2.22
N ILE A 21 -10.56 5.53 -1.15
CA ILE A 21 -10.29 4.39 -0.26
C ILE A 21 -10.58 3.06 -0.99
N PRO A 22 -11.76 2.84 -1.61
CA PRO A 22 -12.00 1.64 -2.39
C PRO A 22 -11.03 1.49 -3.56
N LEU A 23 -10.68 2.59 -4.25
CA LEU A 23 -9.70 2.54 -5.33
C LEU A 23 -8.31 2.13 -4.83
N SER A 24 -7.85 2.70 -3.71
CA SER A 24 -6.56 2.34 -3.11
C SER A 24 -6.54 0.88 -2.68
N LEU A 25 -7.61 0.41 -2.04
CA LEU A 25 -7.74 -1.00 -1.66
C LEU A 25 -7.78 -1.92 -2.88
N PHE A 26 -8.49 -1.54 -3.94
CA PHE A 26 -8.54 -2.30 -5.18
C PHE A 26 -7.15 -2.44 -5.80
N VAL A 27 -6.41 -1.33 -5.94
CA VAL A 27 -5.04 -1.33 -6.46
C VAL A 27 -4.16 -2.26 -5.62
N LEU A 28 -4.14 -2.06 -4.29
CA LEU A 28 -3.29 -2.85 -3.39
C LEU A 28 -3.64 -4.35 -3.38
N VAL A 29 -4.92 -4.72 -3.52
CA VAL A 29 -5.31 -6.15 -3.58
C VAL A 29 -4.96 -6.77 -4.93
N VAL A 30 -5.07 -6.03 -6.02
CA VAL A 30 -4.85 -6.55 -7.38
C VAL A 30 -3.37 -6.59 -7.75
N MET A 31 -2.57 -5.69 -7.20
CA MET A 31 -1.15 -5.50 -7.53
C MET A 31 -0.29 -6.78 -7.39
N PRO A 32 -0.43 -7.62 -6.33
CA PRO A 32 0.28 -8.89 -6.25
C PRO A 32 0.00 -9.84 -7.41
N PHE A 33 -1.25 -9.89 -7.87
CA PHE A 33 -1.66 -10.77 -8.97
C PHE A 33 -1.09 -10.29 -10.30
N MET A 34 -1.11 -8.97 -10.52
CA MET A 34 -0.45 -8.35 -11.69
C MET A 34 1.05 -8.64 -11.69
N ALA A 35 1.73 -8.44 -10.55
CA ALA A 35 3.16 -8.68 -10.43
C ALA A 35 3.54 -10.15 -10.71
N ILE A 36 2.73 -11.11 -10.24
CA ILE A 36 2.94 -12.54 -10.57
C ILE A 36 2.74 -12.79 -12.06
N SER A 37 1.66 -12.26 -12.65
CA SER A 37 1.37 -12.41 -14.08
C SER A 37 2.50 -11.86 -14.95
N ASP A 38 2.97 -10.64 -14.65
CA ASP A 38 4.09 -10.03 -15.35
C ASP A 38 5.39 -10.78 -15.10
N GLY A 39 5.64 -11.26 -13.88
CA GLY A 39 6.81 -12.07 -13.58
C GLY A 39 6.86 -13.34 -14.43
N VAL A 40 5.75 -14.06 -14.55
CA VAL A 40 5.63 -15.23 -15.44
C VAL A 40 5.88 -14.85 -16.90
N LYS A 41 5.35 -13.72 -17.35
CA LYS A 41 5.53 -13.23 -18.71
C LYS A 41 6.99 -12.85 -19.00
N ILE A 42 7.66 -12.13 -18.10
CA ILE A 42 9.07 -11.75 -18.24
C ILE A 42 9.95 -13.00 -18.30
N ILE A 43 9.72 -13.96 -17.39
CA ILE A 43 10.53 -15.19 -17.32
C ILE A 43 10.32 -16.08 -18.56
N SER A 44 9.08 -16.19 -19.05
CA SER A 44 8.77 -17.05 -20.19
C SER A 44 9.21 -16.45 -21.53
N THR A 45 9.11 -15.12 -21.68
CA THR A 45 9.43 -14.44 -22.93
C THR A 45 10.87 -13.96 -22.99
N GLY A 46 11.51 -13.76 -21.84
CA GLY A 46 12.85 -13.18 -21.73
C GLY A 46 12.89 -11.66 -21.96
N TYR A 47 11.74 -11.01 -22.13
CA TYR A 47 11.63 -9.58 -22.41
C TYR A 47 11.03 -8.80 -21.23
N SER A 48 11.54 -7.58 -21.03
CA SER A 48 10.95 -6.61 -20.12
C SER A 48 9.54 -6.21 -20.56
N VAL A 49 8.67 -5.87 -19.60
CA VAL A 49 7.32 -5.36 -19.82
C VAL A 49 7.21 -3.93 -19.31
N ASN A 50 6.32 -3.13 -19.90
CA ASN A 50 5.97 -1.85 -19.31
C ASN A 50 5.08 -2.09 -18.10
N ASN A 51 5.55 -1.70 -16.93
CA ASN A 51 4.82 -1.77 -15.68
C ASN A 51 4.82 -0.42 -14.96
N GLU A 52 3.82 -0.21 -14.10
CA GLU A 52 3.61 1.06 -13.38
C GLU A 52 3.57 0.83 -11.86
N TYR A 53 4.22 -0.23 -11.37
CA TYR A 53 4.12 -0.67 -9.99
C TYR A 53 4.55 0.43 -9.01
N LEU A 54 5.73 1.02 -9.21
CA LEU A 54 6.21 2.11 -8.35
C LEU A 54 5.32 3.36 -8.44
N THR A 55 4.85 3.71 -9.63
CA THR A 55 3.97 4.87 -9.84
C THR A 55 2.65 4.71 -9.08
N LEU A 56 2.01 3.54 -9.19
CA LEU A 56 0.79 3.22 -8.45
C LEU A 56 1.03 3.19 -6.94
N MET A 57 2.17 2.64 -6.49
CA MET A 57 2.54 2.62 -5.08
C MET A 57 2.69 4.03 -4.52
N ILE A 58 3.41 4.91 -5.22
CA ILE A 58 3.59 6.31 -4.84
C ILE A 58 2.24 7.04 -4.78
N ALA A 59 1.36 6.81 -5.76
CA ALA A 59 0.03 7.39 -5.76
C ALA A 59 -0.78 6.97 -4.51
N VAL A 60 -0.78 5.69 -4.16
CA VAL A 60 -1.48 5.18 -2.96
C VAL A 60 -0.85 5.75 -1.67
N LEU A 61 0.47 5.86 -1.60
CA LEU A 61 1.16 6.46 -0.44
C LEU A 61 0.79 7.94 -0.27
N ILE A 62 0.73 8.71 -1.36
CA ILE A 62 0.33 10.12 -1.33
C ILE A 62 -1.12 10.25 -0.89
N LEU A 63 -2.03 9.44 -1.45
CA LEU A 63 -3.45 9.46 -1.06
C LEU A 63 -3.63 9.11 0.42
N THR A 64 -2.91 8.10 0.90
CA THR A 64 -2.93 7.69 2.31
C THR A 64 -2.30 8.76 3.22
N TYR A 65 -1.25 9.45 2.77
CA TYR A 65 -0.67 10.56 3.52
C TYR A 65 -1.68 11.73 3.65
N ILE A 66 -2.31 12.12 2.54
CA ILE A 66 -3.33 13.17 2.49
C ILE A 66 -4.49 12.82 3.43
N SER A 67 -4.99 11.58 3.38
CA SER A 67 -6.12 11.14 4.20
C SER A 67 -5.84 11.23 5.71
N LEU A 68 -4.58 11.00 6.12
CA LEU A 68 -4.16 11.12 7.52
C LEU A 68 -3.89 12.56 7.94
N ARG A 69 -3.35 13.38 7.03
CA ARG A 69 -2.95 14.77 7.32
C ARG A 69 -4.17 15.65 7.64
N PHE A 70 -5.25 15.51 6.89
CA PHE A 70 -6.45 16.34 7.06
C PHE A 70 -7.43 15.73 8.07
N ARG A 71 -7.79 16.49 9.12
CA ARG A 71 -8.69 16.04 10.20
C ARG A 71 -10.04 15.55 9.69
N ASN A 72 -10.58 16.20 8.65
CA ASN A 72 -11.87 15.84 8.09
C ASN A 72 -11.80 14.50 7.35
N LEU A 73 -10.73 14.27 6.58
CA LEU A 73 -10.48 13.00 5.89
C LEU A 73 -10.22 11.87 6.90
N ARG A 74 -9.46 12.12 7.97
CA ARG A 74 -9.14 11.10 8.98
C ARG A 74 -10.37 10.45 9.61
N ARG A 75 -11.54 11.12 9.58
CA ARG A 75 -12.81 10.57 10.10
C ARG A 75 -13.25 9.29 9.39
N ILE A 76 -12.82 9.04 8.16
CA ILE A 76 -13.09 7.78 7.44
C ILE A 76 -12.55 6.56 8.21
N TYR A 77 -11.43 6.72 8.91
CA TYR A 77 -10.83 5.66 9.73
C TYR A 77 -11.55 5.46 11.08
N ALA A 78 -12.39 6.40 11.49
CA ALA A 78 -13.24 6.22 12.67
C ALA A 78 -14.44 5.32 12.37
N LEU A 79 -14.94 5.33 11.12
CA LEU A 79 -15.99 4.41 10.66
C LEU A 79 -15.47 2.97 10.57
N PHE A 80 -14.23 2.79 10.11
CA PHE A 80 -13.57 1.49 10.00
C PHE A 80 -12.19 1.51 10.67
N PRO A 81 -12.11 1.28 12.00
CA PRO A 81 -10.85 1.37 12.75
C PRO A 81 -9.75 0.42 12.27
N SER A 82 -10.12 -0.73 11.70
CA SER A 82 -9.20 -1.71 11.14
C SER A 82 -8.68 -1.34 9.74
N MET A 83 -9.34 -0.41 9.04
CA MET A 83 -9.03 -0.06 7.66
C MET A 83 -7.62 0.52 7.51
N PHE A 84 -7.19 1.32 8.48
CA PHE A 84 -5.84 1.91 8.45
C PHE A 84 -4.75 0.84 8.61
N GLU A 85 -4.92 -0.08 9.55
CA GLU A 85 -3.98 -1.18 9.77
C GLU A 85 -3.96 -2.14 8.58
N PHE A 86 -5.12 -2.38 7.95
CA PHE A 86 -5.23 -3.18 6.74
C PHE A 86 -4.53 -2.53 5.55
N LEU A 87 -4.76 -1.23 5.30
CA LEU A 87 -4.03 -0.47 4.28
C LEU A 87 -2.52 -0.50 4.53
N LYS A 88 -2.07 -0.30 5.78
CA LYS A 88 -0.66 -0.37 6.14
C LYS A 88 -0.07 -1.75 5.86
N TYR A 89 -0.79 -2.83 6.19
CA TYR A 89 -0.38 -4.20 5.88
C TYR A 89 -0.18 -4.41 4.38
N LEU A 90 -1.17 -4.00 3.58
CA LEU A 90 -1.12 -4.15 2.13
C LEU A 90 -0.02 -3.30 1.49
N ILE A 91 0.11 -2.03 1.88
CA ILE A 91 1.19 -1.14 1.42
C ILE A 91 2.56 -1.75 1.69
N ILE A 92 2.77 -2.32 2.88
CA ILE A 92 4.05 -2.99 3.20
C ILE A 92 4.27 -4.17 2.26
N ALA A 93 3.28 -5.05 2.09
CA ALA A 93 3.39 -6.20 1.20
C ALA A 93 3.72 -5.78 -0.23
N ASP A 94 2.98 -4.81 -0.76
CA ASP A 94 3.12 -4.35 -2.13
C ASP A 94 4.39 -3.55 -2.36
N CYS A 95 4.97 -2.88 -1.37
CA CYS A 95 6.30 -2.27 -1.49
C CYS A 95 7.37 -3.30 -1.86
N PHE A 96 7.38 -4.45 -1.18
CA PHE A 96 8.33 -5.53 -1.49
C PHE A 96 8.06 -6.13 -2.87
N ILE A 97 6.79 -6.36 -3.20
CA ILE A 97 6.38 -6.94 -4.49
C ILE A 97 6.73 -6.00 -5.64
N SER A 98 6.44 -4.70 -5.50
CA SER A 98 6.75 -3.67 -6.51
C SER A 98 8.24 -3.62 -6.79
N VAL A 99 9.06 -3.53 -5.75
CA VAL A 99 10.52 -3.50 -5.89
C VAL A 99 11.04 -4.79 -6.52
N GLY A 100 10.51 -5.94 -6.13
CA GLY A 100 10.87 -7.22 -6.73
C GLY A 100 10.53 -7.29 -8.22
N ALA A 101 9.32 -6.85 -8.61
CA ALA A 101 8.85 -6.86 -9.99
C ALA A 101 9.66 -5.90 -10.88
N GLU A 102 10.00 -4.72 -10.37
CA GLU A 102 10.85 -3.75 -11.06
C GLU A 102 12.28 -4.28 -11.26
N LEU A 103 12.85 -4.91 -10.24
CA LEU A 103 14.19 -5.49 -10.36
C LEU A 103 14.24 -6.67 -11.33
N LEU A 104 13.18 -7.49 -11.38
CA LEU A 104 13.01 -8.54 -12.40
C LEU A 104 12.89 -7.94 -13.80
N ASN A 105 12.12 -6.86 -13.94
CA ASN A 105 11.94 -6.18 -15.20
C ASN A 105 13.26 -5.56 -15.69
N TYR A 106 13.95 -4.86 -14.80
CA TYR A 106 15.27 -4.27 -15.04
C TYR A 106 16.30 -5.34 -15.42
N SER A 107 16.30 -6.49 -14.75
CA SER A 107 17.27 -7.55 -15.06
C SER A 107 17.15 -8.10 -16.49
N HIS A 108 15.97 -7.98 -17.10
CA HIS A 108 15.69 -8.40 -18.48
C HIS A 108 15.80 -7.26 -19.51
N THR A 109 16.23 -6.06 -19.10
CA THR A 109 16.64 -5.00 -20.04
C THR A 109 18.04 -5.24 -20.63
N THR A 110 18.84 -6.08 -19.95
CA THR A 110 20.20 -6.44 -20.38
C THR A 110 20.26 -7.91 -20.80
N LEU A 111 21.10 -8.21 -21.79
CA LEU A 111 21.32 -9.57 -22.31
C LEU A 111 22.27 -10.41 -21.45
N ASN A 112 22.42 -10.09 -20.17
CA ASN A 112 23.34 -10.79 -19.27
C ASN A 112 22.60 -11.90 -18.49
N PRO A 113 22.90 -13.19 -18.73
CA PRO A 113 22.17 -14.30 -18.11
C PRO A 113 22.37 -14.38 -16.59
N THR A 114 23.48 -13.87 -16.07
CA THR A 114 23.73 -13.81 -14.62
C THR A 114 22.82 -12.79 -13.96
N ILE A 115 22.65 -11.62 -14.59
CA ILE A 115 21.77 -10.55 -14.09
C ILE A 115 20.30 -11.01 -14.12
N GLN A 116 19.88 -11.68 -15.20
CA GLN A 116 18.53 -12.25 -15.33
C GLN A 116 18.22 -13.24 -14.20
N LYS A 117 19.11 -14.20 -13.94
CA LYS A 117 18.98 -15.16 -12.83
C LYS A 117 18.91 -14.48 -11.46
N LEU A 118 19.73 -13.46 -11.24
CA LEU A 118 19.68 -12.66 -10.02
C LEU A 118 18.34 -11.93 -9.88
N GLY A 119 17.79 -11.35 -10.95
CA GLY A 119 16.48 -10.71 -10.93
C GLY A 119 15.35 -11.67 -10.56
N ILE A 120 15.38 -12.90 -11.08
CA ILE A 120 14.42 -13.95 -10.70
C ILE A 120 14.56 -14.30 -9.21
N ALA A 121 15.80 -14.49 -8.74
CA ALA A 121 16.05 -14.80 -7.33
C ALA A 121 15.57 -13.67 -6.40
N VAL A 122 15.80 -12.41 -6.77
CA VAL A 122 15.33 -11.24 -6.02
C VAL A 122 13.80 -11.16 -6.03
N PHE A 123 13.15 -11.40 -7.17
CA PHE A 123 11.68 -11.42 -7.26
C PHE A 123 11.07 -12.43 -6.29
N ILE A 124 11.57 -13.67 -6.30
CA ILE A 124 11.13 -14.73 -5.37
C ILE A 124 11.45 -14.34 -3.92
N ALA A 125 12.64 -13.80 -3.67
CA ALA A 125 13.03 -13.35 -2.34
C ALA A 125 12.10 -12.25 -1.82
N SER A 126 11.65 -11.31 -2.64
CA SER A 126 10.68 -10.28 -2.25
C SER A 126 9.36 -10.86 -1.73
N PHE A 127 8.85 -11.93 -2.36
CA PHE A 127 7.65 -12.64 -1.89
C PHE A 127 7.83 -13.32 -0.52
N ILE A 128 9.05 -13.72 -0.18
CA ILE A 128 9.37 -14.34 1.10
C ILE A 128 9.62 -13.27 2.15
N LEU A 129 10.41 -12.25 1.81
CA LEU A 129 10.85 -11.18 2.72
C LEU A 129 9.66 -10.38 3.26
N TRP A 130 8.64 -10.07 2.46
CA TRP A 130 7.48 -9.35 2.98
C TRP A 130 6.73 -10.15 4.04
N ARG A 131 6.62 -11.48 3.88
CA ARG A 131 5.97 -12.35 4.87
C ARG A 131 6.76 -12.42 6.17
N ILE A 132 8.09 -12.54 6.07
CA ILE A 132 8.97 -12.51 7.24
C ILE A 132 8.83 -11.16 7.95
N PHE A 133 8.87 -10.06 7.20
CA PHE A 133 8.71 -8.72 7.74
C PHE A 133 7.34 -8.55 8.44
N ALA A 134 6.26 -8.98 7.79
CA ALA A 134 4.92 -8.93 8.36
C ALA A 134 4.82 -9.78 9.64
N ALA A 135 5.35 -11.00 9.65
CA ALA A 135 5.35 -11.87 10.83
C ALA A 135 6.11 -11.24 12.01
N ILE A 136 7.28 -10.66 11.77
CA ILE A 136 8.08 -9.99 12.80
C ILE A 136 7.39 -8.71 13.28
N TYR A 137 6.86 -7.90 12.38
CA TYR A 137 6.22 -6.64 12.73
C TYR A 137 4.93 -6.86 13.54
N TYR A 138 4.05 -7.75 13.06
CA TYR A 138 2.74 -7.99 13.67
C TYR A 138 2.79 -8.95 14.87
N SER A 139 3.87 -9.70 15.08
CA SER A 139 4.10 -10.38 16.37
C SER A 139 4.32 -9.38 17.51
N LYS A 140 5.01 -8.26 17.23
CA LYS A 140 5.22 -7.17 18.20
C LYS A 140 4.03 -6.21 18.31
N LYS A 141 3.24 -6.07 17.24
CA LYS A 141 2.09 -5.15 17.17
C LYS A 141 0.87 -5.88 16.57
N PRO A 142 0.18 -6.73 17.35
CA PRO A 142 -0.92 -7.54 16.83
C PRO A 142 -2.07 -6.67 16.30
N ILE A 143 -2.59 -7.06 15.14
CA ILE A 143 -3.68 -6.35 14.43
C ILE A 143 -4.96 -6.31 15.28
N VAL A 144 -5.20 -7.32 16.13
CA VAL A 144 -6.47 -7.56 16.82
C VAL A 144 -6.52 -7.04 18.26
N ALA A 145 -5.38 -6.81 18.93
CA ALA A 145 -5.35 -6.38 20.34
C ALA A 145 -5.77 -4.90 20.55
N PHE A 146 -6.13 -4.19 19.49
CA PHE A 146 -6.32 -2.73 19.49
C PHE A 146 -7.68 -2.23 20.01
N LYS A 147 -8.56 -3.09 20.54
CA LYS A 147 -9.89 -2.65 21.02
C LYS A 147 -9.83 -1.79 22.30
N THR A 148 -8.76 -1.87 23.08
CA THR A 148 -8.58 -1.13 24.34
C THR A 148 -7.58 0.02 24.25
N SER A 149 -6.51 -0.07 23.45
CA SER A 149 -5.46 0.97 23.36
C SER A 149 -5.77 2.14 22.39
N ASN A 150 -6.58 1.91 21.34
CA ASN A 150 -6.74 2.93 20.28
C ASN A 150 -7.64 4.11 20.64
N LYS A 151 -8.54 3.98 21.63
CA LYS A 151 -9.32 5.13 22.13
C LYS A 151 -8.40 6.21 22.71
N GLU A 152 -7.30 5.84 23.36
CA GLU A 152 -6.35 6.79 23.94
C GLU A 152 -5.44 7.43 22.89
N ARG A 153 -4.90 6.64 21.93
CA ARG A 153 -4.00 7.19 20.90
C ARG A 153 -4.70 8.09 19.89
N MET A 154 -5.92 7.75 19.46
CA MET A 154 -6.70 8.63 18.58
C MET A 154 -7.19 9.91 19.30
N GLN A 155 -7.36 9.86 20.63
CA GLN A 155 -7.58 11.06 21.43
C GLN A 155 -6.34 11.96 21.47
N ASN A 156 -5.13 11.41 21.59
CA ASN A 156 -3.90 12.23 21.62
C ASN A 156 -3.67 12.97 20.29
N TYR A 157 -3.92 12.35 19.14
CA TYR A 157 -3.89 13.04 17.83
C TYR A 157 -5.02 14.06 17.62
N SER A 158 -5.99 14.12 18.54
CA SER A 158 -7.06 15.14 18.56
C SER A 158 -6.84 16.21 19.63
N LYS A 159 -5.96 15.94 20.61
CA LYS A 159 -5.64 16.77 21.77
C LYS A 159 -4.32 17.51 21.63
N GLU A 160 -3.37 17.01 20.82
CA GLU A 160 -2.15 17.74 20.45
C GLU A 160 -2.48 18.74 19.33
N ALA A 161 -2.99 19.89 19.75
CA ALA A 161 -2.96 21.17 19.07
C ALA A 161 -2.69 22.25 20.13
#